data_AF-A0A8S1TG79-F1
#
_entry.id   AF-A0A8S1TG79-F1
#
_cell.length_a   1.000
_cell.length_b   1.000
_cell.length_c   1.000
_cell.angle_alpha   90.00
_cell.angle_beta   90.00
_cell.angle_gamma   90.00
#
_symmetry.space_group_name_H-M   'P 1'
#
loop_
_entity.id
_entity.type
_entity.pdbx_description
1 polymer ?
#
loop_
_entity_poly.entity_id
_entity_poly.type
_entity_poly.pdbx_seq_one_letter_code
_entity_poly.pdbx_strand_id
1 'polypeptide(L)'
;MFLCQNLEHEGSSIIAFCLSADCQEPKSQFSFNCLINPQKHQNCRIDCKPFDKIDTLLDLILYKLDKMLEQTDQKFELLKLEYEKTIKIIQQEQQRFYEIIKNLKEQKYQEFLDNIGKIKNWNTIMKSTQFEKELLISG
;
A
#
# COMPACT_ATOMS: atom_id res chain seq x y z
N MET A 1 12.93 40.43 -4.49
CA MET A 1 12.35 39.93 -5.76
C MET A 1 13.11 38.66 -6.13
N PHE A 2 12.43 37.54 -6.37
CA PHE A 2 13.09 36.29 -6.76
C PHE A 2 13.34 36.34 -8.28
N LEU A 3 14.60 36.56 -8.66
CA LEU A 3 15.02 36.77 -10.03
C LEU A 3 15.66 35.51 -10.60
N CYS A 4 15.47 35.31 -11.90
CA CYS A 4 16.11 34.24 -12.64
C CYS A 4 17.62 34.48 -12.67
N GLN A 5 18.37 33.43 -12.34
CA GLN A 5 19.83 33.42 -12.30
C GLN A 5 20.44 32.72 -13.52
N ASN A 6 19.66 32.53 -14.58
CA ASN A 6 20.15 31.99 -15.85
C ASN A 6 20.68 33.17 -16.68
N LEU A 7 21.91 33.06 -17.18
CA LEU A 7 22.66 34.16 -17.80
C LEU A 7 21.93 34.81 -18.98
N GLU A 8 21.15 34.03 -19.74
CA GLU A 8 20.44 34.51 -20.95
C GLU A 8 19.27 35.46 -20.64
N HIS A 9 18.73 35.44 -19.42
CA HIS A 9 17.58 36.25 -19.03
C HIS A 9 17.63 36.57 -17.53
N GLU A 10 18.83 36.88 -17.07
CA GLU A 10 19.12 37.31 -15.71
C GLU A 10 18.27 38.54 -15.35
N GLY A 11 17.69 38.55 -14.16
CA GLY A 11 16.81 39.64 -13.73
C GLY A 11 15.34 39.50 -14.17
N SER A 12 14.96 38.43 -14.87
CA SER A 12 13.54 38.10 -15.10
C SER A 12 12.89 37.55 -13.83
N SER A 13 11.64 37.90 -13.52
CA SER A 13 10.95 37.32 -12.35
C SER A 13 10.74 35.82 -12.51
N ILE A 14 11.05 35.04 -11.46
CA ILE A 14 10.66 33.63 -11.39
C ILE A 14 9.13 33.56 -11.25
N ILE A 15 8.50 32.66 -12.00
CA ILE A 15 7.03 32.52 -12.01
C ILE A 15 6.56 31.11 -11.62
N ALA A 16 7.47 30.14 -11.56
CA ALA A 16 7.11 28.73 -11.46
C ALA A 16 8.33 27.82 -11.16
N PHE A 17 8.04 26.53 -10.94
CA PHE A 17 9.02 25.46 -10.75
C PHE A 17 8.79 24.29 -11.69
N CYS A 18 9.85 23.64 -12.13
CA CYS A 18 9.84 22.34 -12.76
C CYS A 18 9.92 21.26 -11.68
N LEU A 19 8.93 20.37 -11.64
CA LEU A 19 8.84 19.28 -10.66
C LEU A 19 9.38 17.94 -11.20
N SER A 20 9.89 17.91 -12.44
CA SER A 20 10.41 16.70 -13.05
C SER A 20 11.76 16.32 -12.44
N ALA A 21 11.88 15.08 -11.97
CA ALA A 21 13.15 14.54 -11.48
C ALA A 21 14.19 14.40 -12.60
N ASP A 22 13.73 14.24 -13.84
CA ASP A 22 14.57 14.08 -15.03
C ASP A 22 14.89 15.42 -15.72
N CYS A 23 14.64 16.55 -15.03
CA CYS A 23 14.94 17.85 -15.59
C CYS A 23 16.45 18.05 -15.74
N GLN A 24 16.89 18.31 -16.97
CA GLN A 24 18.30 18.57 -17.29
C GLN A 24 18.72 20.02 -16.99
N GLU A 25 17.77 20.89 -16.67
CA GLU A 25 18.10 22.27 -16.29
C GLU A 25 18.71 22.29 -14.87
N PRO A 26 19.81 23.04 -14.66
CA PRO A 26 20.52 23.05 -13.39
C PRO A 26 19.70 23.64 -12.23
N LYS A 27 18.59 24.34 -12.54
CA LYS A 27 17.67 24.90 -11.55
C LYS A 27 16.24 24.56 -11.95
N SER A 28 15.46 24.14 -10.95
CA SER A 28 14.03 23.89 -11.12
C SER A 28 13.21 25.17 -11.27
N GLN A 29 13.69 26.30 -10.75
CA GLN A 29 13.00 27.59 -10.81
C GLN A 29 13.14 28.22 -12.18
N PHE A 30 12.06 28.72 -12.74
CA PHE A 30 12.11 29.30 -14.08
C PHE A 30 11.25 30.56 -14.24
N SER A 31 11.67 31.40 -15.19
CA SER A 31 10.93 32.58 -15.63
C SER A 31 10.12 32.27 -16.91
N PHE A 32 9.27 33.19 -17.34
CA PHE A 32 8.56 33.06 -18.61
C PHE A 32 9.53 32.84 -19.80
N ASN A 33 10.70 33.49 -19.78
CA ASN A 33 11.71 33.37 -20.83
C ASN A 33 12.35 31.97 -20.88
N CYS A 34 12.48 31.30 -19.73
CA CYS A 34 12.92 29.89 -19.71
C CYS A 34 11.91 28.98 -20.43
N LEU A 35 10.61 29.25 -20.28
CA LEU A 35 9.52 28.43 -20.83
C LEU A 35 9.36 28.57 -22.35
N ILE A 36 9.69 29.74 -22.88
CA ILE A 36 9.61 30.02 -24.33
C ILE A 36 10.82 29.43 -25.06
N ASN A 37 11.98 29.36 -24.41
CA ASN A 37 13.18 28.80 -25.02
C ASN A 37 12.95 27.31 -25.35
N PRO A 38 12.93 26.92 -26.64
CA PRO A 38 12.61 25.55 -27.06
C PRO A 38 13.58 24.49 -26.53
N GLN A 39 14.79 24.89 -26.14
CA GLN A 39 15.82 23.99 -25.61
C GLN A 39 15.65 23.72 -24.11
N LYS A 40 14.96 24.61 -23.39
CA LYS A 40 14.79 24.53 -21.93
C LYS A 40 13.45 23.90 -21.57
N HIS A 41 13.46 22.99 -20.60
CA HIS A 41 12.28 22.29 -20.10
C HIS A 41 11.39 21.58 -21.15
N GLN A 42 11.90 21.29 -22.34
CA GLN A 42 11.12 20.75 -23.46
C GLN A 42 10.39 19.45 -23.09
N ASN A 43 11.08 18.55 -22.39
CA ASN A 43 10.57 17.23 -22.00
C ASN A 43 9.81 17.22 -20.66
N CYS A 44 9.83 18.33 -19.91
CA CYS A 44 9.23 18.44 -18.58
C CYS A 44 8.23 19.59 -18.47
N ARG A 45 7.73 20.09 -19.61
CA ARG A 45 6.74 21.18 -19.66
C ARG A 45 5.45 20.86 -18.91
N ILE A 46 5.06 19.58 -18.86
CA ILE A 46 3.90 19.13 -18.09
C ILE A 46 4.15 19.26 -16.60
N ASP A 47 5.38 19.05 -16.12
CA ASP A 47 5.77 19.12 -14.71
C ASP A 47 6.12 20.54 -14.25
N CYS A 48 6.10 21.50 -15.17
CA CYS A 48 6.27 22.91 -14.89
C CYS A 48 4.99 23.49 -14.27
N LYS A 49 5.07 24.00 -13.03
CA LYS A 49 3.93 24.45 -12.24
C LYS A 49 4.17 25.85 -11.66
N PRO A 50 3.22 26.79 -11.85
CA PRO A 50 3.30 28.11 -11.25
C PRO A 50 3.11 28.06 -9.74
N PHE A 51 3.63 29.07 -9.03
CA PHE A 51 3.62 29.14 -7.57
C PHE A 51 2.22 28.94 -6.96
N ASP A 52 1.22 29.59 -7.54
CA ASP A 52 -0.18 29.54 -7.12
C ASP A 52 -0.79 28.13 -7.20
N LYS A 53 -0.16 27.22 -7.96
CA LYS A 53 -0.58 25.81 -8.06
C LYS A 53 0.22 24.87 -7.17
N ILE A 54 1.33 25.32 -6.59
CA ILE A 54 2.17 24.45 -5.75
C ILE A 54 1.41 24.08 -4.48
N ASP A 55 0.79 25.05 -3.81
CA ASP A 55 0.03 24.79 -2.57
C ASP A 55 -1.11 23.80 -2.82
N THR A 56 -1.89 24.01 -3.89
CA THR A 56 -2.96 23.06 -4.28
C THR A 56 -2.44 21.67 -4.63
N LEU A 57 -1.24 21.56 -5.21
CA LEU A 57 -0.62 20.28 -5.49
C LEU A 57 -0.17 19.58 -4.21
N LEU A 58 0.39 20.32 -3.25
CA LEU A 58 0.76 19.79 -1.94
C LEU A 58 -0.47 19.28 -1.20
N ASP A 59 -1.55 20.06 -1.16
CA ASP A 59 -2.83 19.64 -0.56
C ASP A 59 -3.38 18.37 -1.21
N LEU A 60 -3.33 18.29 -2.55
CA LEU A 60 -3.78 17.10 -3.28
C LEU A 60 -2.91 15.87 -2.97
N ILE A 61 -1.59 16.04 -2.84
CA ILE A 61 -0.66 14.96 -2.49
C ILE A 61 -0.95 14.49 -1.07
N LEU A 62 -1.06 15.40 -0.10
CA LEU A 62 -1.39 15.08 1.29
C LEU A 62 -2.71 14.33 1.38
N TYR A 63 -3.75 14.84 0.72
CA TYR A 63 -5.06 14.17 0.66
C TYR A 63 -4.97 12.75 0.10
N LYS A 64 -4.19 12.53 -0.96
CA LYS A 64 -3.98 11.19 -1.54
C LYS A 64 -3.24 10.27 -0.58
N LEU A 65 -2.21 10.77 0.10
CA LEU A 65 -1.45 10.01 1.09
C LEU A 65 -2.34 9.60 2.27
N ASP A 66 -3.16 10.51 2.78
CA ASP A 66 -4.13 10.23 3.84
C ASP A 66 -5.14 9.15 3.41
N LYS A 67 -5.63 9.22 2.17
CA LYS A 67 -6.53 8.19 1.62
C LYS A 67 -5.85 6.83 1.46
N MET A 68 -4.59 6.81 1.04
CA MET A 68 -3.81 5.56 0.95
C MET A 68 -3.56 4.95 2.33
N LEU A 69 -3.27 5.78 3.34
CA LEU A 69 -3.12 5.34 4.73
C LEU A 69 -4.43 4.72 5.25
N GLU A 70 -5.56 5.41 5.08
CA GLU A 70 -6.88 4.92 5.50
C GLU A 70 -7.23 3.56 4.86
N GLN A 71 -6.96 3.40 3.56
CA GLN A 71 -7.17 2.12 2.85
C GLN A 71 -6.26 1.01 3.36
N THR A 72 -5.04 1.36 3.78
CA THR A 72 -4.05 0.40 4.30
C THR A 72 -4.48 -0.10 5.67
N ASP A 73 -4.89 0.81 6.55
CA ASP A 73 -5.40 0.48 7.89
C ASP A 73 -6.64 -0.42 7.80
N GLN A 74 -7.57 -0.12 6.90
CA GLN A 74 -8.75 -0.97 6.67
C GLN A 74 -8.38 -2.39 6.23
N LYS A 75 -7.42 -2.53 5.31
CA LYS A 75 -6.94 -3.85 4.87
C LYS A 75 -6.25 -4.60 6.00
N PHE A 76 -5.47 -3.91 6.82
CA PHE A 76 -4.78 -4.51 7.96
C PHE A 76 -5.76 -5.02 9.01
N GLU A 77 -6.79 -4.24 9.34
CA GLU A 77 -7.83 -4.67 10.28
C GLU A 77 -8.60 -5.89 9.76
N LEU A 78 -8.94 -5.93 8.47
CA LEU A 78 -9.57 -7.12 7.86
C LEU A 78 -8.68 -8.36 7.95
N LEU A 79 -7.37 -8.21 7.68
CA LEU A 79 -6.41 -9.30 7.78
C LEU A 79 -6.30 -9.81 9.21
N LYS A 80 -6.22 -8.90 10.18
CA LYS A 80 -6.18 -9.22 11.61
C LYS A 80 -7.42 -9.99 12.05
N LEU A 81 -8.62 -9.56 11.64
CA LEU A 81 -9.87 -10.25 11.95
C LEU A 81 -9.90 -11.68 11.38
N GLU A 82 -9.47 -11.87 10.13
CA GLU A 82 -9.43 -13.23 9.55
C GLU A 82 -8.38 -14.11 10.22
N TYR A 83 -7.24 -13.53 10.62
CA TYR A 83 -6.22 -14.24 11.40
C TYR A 83 -6.76 -14.69 12.77
N GLU A 84 -7.40 -13.79 13.52
CA GLU A 84 -8.00 -14.11 14.82
C GLU A 84 -9.08 -15.19 14.71
N LYS A 85 -9.91 -15.13 13.66
CA LYS A 85 -10.91 -16.14 13.35
C LYS A 85 -10.28 -17.50 13.03
N THR A 86 -9.20 -17.50 12.24
CA THR A 86 -8.46 -18.72 11.89
C THR A 86 -7.83 -19.37 13.12
N ILE A 87 -7.24 -18.57 14.03
CA ILE A 87 -6.73 -19.07 15.31
C ILE A 87 -7.82 -19.76 16.11
N LYS A 88 -9.00 -19.15 16.24
CA LYS A 88 -10.13 -19.74 16.98
C LYS A 88 -10.55 -21.08 16.38
N ILE A 89 -10.59 -21.18 15.05
CA ILE A 89 -10.90 -22.44 14.35
C ILE A 89 -9.84 -23.50 14.67
N ILE A 90 -8.56 -23.16 14.57
CA ILE A 90 -7.46 -24.09 14.86
C ILE A 90 -7.52 -24.58 16.31
N GLN A 91 -7.76 -23.68 17.26
CA GLN A 91 -7.90 -24.03 18.69
C GLN A 91 -9.08 -24.98 18.94
N GLN A 92 -10.23 -24.74 18.30
CA GLN A 92 -11.40 -25.61 18.42
C GLN A 92 -11.13 -27.02 17.87
N GLU A 93 -10.49 -27.11 16.70
CA GLU A 93 -10.15 -28.41 16.12
C GLU A 93 -9.07 -29.12 16.93
N GLN A 94 -8.07 -28.41 17.45
CA GLN A 94 -7.08 -28.97 18.36
C GLN A 94 -7.73 -29.60 19.60
N GLN A 95 -8.72 -28.92 20.19
CA GLN A 95 -9.49 -29.46 21.31
C GLN A 95 -10.24 -30.74 20.91
N ARG A 96 -10.89 -30.77 19.74
CA ARG A 96 -11.57 -31.98 19.24
C ARG A 96 -10.60 -33.15 19.06
N PHE A 97 -9.38 -32.90 18.56
CA PHE A 97 -8.36 -33.93 18.46
C PHE A 97 -7.96 -34.49 19.83
N TYR A 98 -7.82 -33.62 20.85
CA TYR A 98 -7.56 -34.09 22.21
C TYR A 98 -8.70 -34.97 22.76
N GLU A 99 -9.95 -34.61 22.48
CA GLU A 99 -11.12 -35.41 22.87
C GLU A 99 -11.14 -36.77 22.15
N ILE A 100 -10.83 -36.81 20.86
CA ILE A 100 -10.72 -38.06 20.08
C ILE A 100 -9.64 -38.98 20.67
N ILE A 101 -8.45 -38.43 20.95
CA ILE A 101 -7.34 -39.19 21.55
C ILE A 101 -7.73 -39.72 22.92
N LYS A 102 -8.43 -38.91 23.73
CA LYS A 102 -8.94 -39.33 25.04
C LYS A 102 -9.95 -40.48 24.91
N ASN A 103 -10.94 -40.36 24.02
CA ASN A 103 -11.96 -41.40 23.83
C ASN A 103 -11.36 -42.72 23.33
N LEU A 104 -10.33 -42.65 22.47
CA LEU A 104 -9.55 -43.84 22.05
C LEU A 104 -8.86 -44.52 23.23
N LYS A 105 -8.18 -43.75 24.09
CA LYS A 105 -7.51 -44.29 25.29
C LYS A 105 -8.49 -44.92 26.28
N GLU A 106 -9.69 -44.33 26.39
CA GLU A 106 -10.75 -44.80 27.27
C GLU A 106 -11.63 -45.91 26.65
N GLN A 107 -11.30 -46.38 25.44
CA GLN A 107 -12.07 -47.41 24.70
C GLN A 107 -13.55 -47.03 24.48
N LYS A 108 -13.85 -45.72 24.42
CA LYS A 108 -15.20 -45.19 24.19
C LYS A 108 -15.47 -45.05 22.70
N TYR A 109 -15.63 -46.19 22.04
CA TYR A 109 -15.69 -46.27 20.57
C TYR A 109 -16.85 -45.46 19.96
N GLN A 110 -18.00 -45.38 20.62
CA GLN A 110 -19.14 -44.60 20.11
C GLN A 110 -18.85 -43.09 20.12
N GLU A 111 -18.31 -42.58 21.23
CA GLU A 111 -17.93 -41.16 21.37
C GLU A 111 -16.77 -40.79 20.44
N PHE A 112 -15.87 -41.74 20.17
CA PHE A 112 -14.82 -41.61 19.18
C PHE A 112 -15.39 -41.45 17.75
N LEU A 113 -16.30 -42.33 17.33
CA LEU A 113 -16.92 -42.28 16.01
C LEU A 113 -17.70 -40.97 15.80
N ASP A 114 -18.45 -40.55 16.82
CA ASP A 114 -19.20 -39.29 16.80
C ASP A 114 -18.29 -38.07 16.68
N ASN A 115 -17.10 -38.10 17.29
CA ASN A 115 -16.15 -36.99 17.24
C ASN A 115 -15.33 -36.95 15.94
N ILE A 116 -14.94 -38.11 15.39
CA ILE A 116 -14.31 -38.17 14.06
C ILE A 116 -15.24 -37.63 12.97
N GLY A 117 -16.53 -37.97 13.01
CA GLY A 117 -17.51 -37.47 12.04
C GLY A 117 -17.72 -35.95 12.08
N LYS A 118 -17.30 -35.28 13.16
CA LYS A 118 -17.40 -33.82 13.35
C LYS A 118 -16.15 -33.06 12.91
N ILE A 119 -15.03 -33.73 12.58
CA ILE A 119 -13.87 -33.05 11.97
C ILE A 119 -14.28 -32.65 10.55
N LYS A 120 -14.61 -31.37 10.35
CA LYS A 120 -14.91 -30.83 9.04
C LYS A 120 -13.66 -30.20 8.43
N ASN A 121 -13.35 -30.56 7.19
CA ASN A 121 -12.50 -29.79 6.28
C ASN A 121 -11.11 -29.39 6.82
N TRP A 122 -10.40 -30.32 7.48
CA TRP A 122 -9.01 -30.11 7.88
C TRP A 122 -8.09 -29.74 6.70
N ASN A 123 -8.33 -30.36 5.55
CA ASN A 123 -7.64 -30.02 4.30
C ASN A 123 -7.90 -28.57 3.84
N THR A 124 -9.05 -27.98 4.18
CA THR A 124 -9.35 -26.59 3.85
C THR A 124 -8.65 -25.63 4.81
N ILE A 125 -8.60 -25.96 6.10
CA ILE A 125 -7.88 -25.16 7.13
C ILE A 125 -6.38 -25.12 6.82
N MET A 126 -5.78 -26.27 6.50
CA MET A 126 -4.36 -26.37 6.10
C MET A 126 -4.04 -25.65 4.78
N LYS A 127 -5.01 -25.57 3.87
CA LYS A 127 -4.89 -24.79 2.62
C LYS A 127 -5.04 -23.28 2.85
N SER A 128 -5.91 -22.84 3.77
CA SER A 128 -6.05 -21.42 4.12
C SER A 128 -4.82 -20.86 4.84
N THR A 129 -4.01 -21.69 5.51
CA THR A 129 -2.73 -21.25 6.07
C THR A 129 -1.61 -21.09 5.01
N GLN A 130 -1.83 -21.48 3.75
CA GLN A 130 -0.92 -21.15 2.63
C GLN A 130 -1.10 -19.71 2.11
N PHE A 131 -1.88 -18.87 2.79
CA PHE A 131 -2.11 -17.44 2.52
C PHE A 131 -0.82 -16.62 2.31
N GLU A 132 0.34 -17.13 2.75
CA GLU A 132 1.64 -16.48 2.59
C GLU A 132 2.09 -16.27 1.13
N LYS A 133 1.59 -17.05 0.15
CA LYS A 133 2.11 -16.95 -1.23
C LYS A 133 1.41 -15.95 -2.12
N GLU A 134 0.12 -15.68 -1.94
CA GLU A 134 -0.63 -14.90 -2.94
C GLU A 134 -0.73 -13.41 -2.59
N LEU A 135 -0.74 -13.04 -1.31
CA LEU A 135 -0.84 -11.64 -0.87
C LEU A 135 0.50 -10.88 -0.87
N LEU A 136 1.65 -11.58 -0.86
CA LEU A 136 2.98 -10.98 -0.90
C LEU A 136 3.57 -10.86 -2.32
N ILE A 137 2.95 -11.51 -3.32
CA ILE A 137 3.47 -11.57 -4.70
C ILE A 137 2.61 -10.74 -5.68
N SER A 138 1.42 -10.28 -5.28
CA SER A 138 0.50 -9.53 -6.14
C SER A 138 0.42 -8.02 -5.85
N GLY A 139 1.44 -7.46 -5.18
CA GLY A 139 1.64 -6.01 -4.99
C GLY A 139 2.61 -5.42 -6.00
#